data_AF-A0A6L9GA29-F1
#
_entry.id   AF-A0A6L9GA29-F1
#
_cell.length_a   1.000
_cell.length_b   1.000
_cell.length_c   1.000
_cell.angle_alpha   90.00
_cell.angle_beta   90.00
_cell.angle_gamma   90.00
#
_symmetry.space_group_name_H-M   'P 1'
#
loop_
_entity.id
_entity.type
_entity.pdbx_description
1 polymer ?
#
loop_
_entity_poly.entity_id
_entity_poly.type
_entity_poly.pdbx_seq_one_letter_code
_entity_poly.pdbx_strand_id
1 'polypeptide(L)'
;LLCFDEMQITDIADAMIVGRLFQTLFDEGVVIVTTSNRAPDDLYKHGLNRQLFLPFIELIHEKMQVIELLGPTDHRQGRLTGGQVWFHPADAQAHAAMDAIWADLTGGAEAAPQVIEVKGRTVELA
;
A
#
# COMPACT_ATOMS: atom_id res chain seq x y z
N LEU A 1 13.49 16.28 3.06
CA LEU A 1 12.58 15.50 2.19
C LEU A 1 12.06 14.33 3.00
N LEU A 2 10.74 14.22 3.14
CA LEU A 2 10.07 13.07 3.73
C LEU A 2 9.12 12.47 2.70
N CYS A 3 9.14 11.15 2.60
CA CYS A 3 8.28 10.39 1.69
C CYS A 3 7.32 9.53 2.51
N PHE A 4 6.02 9.74 2.32
CA PHE A 4 4.97 8.90 2.88
C PHE A 4 4.44 7.98 1.80
N ASP A 5 4.55 6.68 2.01
CA ASP A 5 3.95 5.72 1.09
C ASP A 5 2.55 5.33 1.55
N GLU A 6 1.66 5.15 0.59
CA GLU A 6 0.29 4.67 0.75
C GLU A 6 -0.52 5.40 1.84
N MET A 7 -0.64 6.74 1.71
CA MET A 7 -1.47 7.51 2.62
C MET A 7 -2.93 7.07 2.53
N GLN A 8 -3.41 6.50 3.63
CA GLN A 8 -4.80 6.13 3.82
C GLN A 8 -5.25 6.50 5.24
N ILE A 9 -6.40 7.15 5.35
CA ILE A 9 -6.98 7.60 6.62
C ILE A 9 -8.31 6.89 6.84
N THR A 10 -8.41 6.13 7.93
CA THR A 10 -9.60 5.34 8.27
C THR A 10 -10.22 5.70 9.62
N ASP A 11 -9.48 6.36 10.52
CA ASP A 11 -9.96 6.80 11.84
C ASP A 11 -9.83 8.32 12.03
N ILE A 12 -10.68 8.91 12.90
CA ILE A 12 -10.66 10.33 13.22
C ILE A 12 -9.41 10.75 14.01
N ALA A 13 -8.86 9.87 14.84
CA ALA A 13 -7.62 10.13 15.58
C ALA A 13 -6.44 10.29 14.61
N ASP A 14 -6.34 9.39 13.63
CA ASP A 14 -5.34 9.45 12.57
C ASP A 14 -5.49 10.74 11.76
N ALA A 15 -6.72 11.07 11.38
CA ALA A 15 -7.05 12.30 10.65
C ALA A 15 -6.53 13.57 11.36
N MET A 16 -6.73 13.67 12.68
CA MET A 16 -6.28 14.82 13.47
C MET A 16 -4.76 14.85 13.68
N ILE A 17 -4.11 13.70 13.85
CA ILE A 17 -2.66 13.62 14.04
C ILE A 17 -1.94 13.95 12.74
N VAL A 18 -2.38 13.39 11.62
CA VAL A 18 -1.79 13.60 10.30
C VAL A 18 -1.85 15.07 9.89
N GLY A 19 -2.99 15.73 10.10
CA GLY A 19 -3.12 17.16 9.79
C GLY A 19 -2.10 18.02 10.53
N ARG A 20 -1.93 17.80 11.84
CA ARG A 20 -0.94 18.53 12.65
C ARG A 20 0.49 18.21 12.24
N LEU A 21 0.79 16.94 11.96
CA LEU A 21 2.11 16.52 11.51
C LEU A 21 2.50 17.25 10.23
N PHE A 22 1.63 17.26 9.23
CA PHE A 22 1.89 17.92 7.96
C PHE A 22 2.06 19.43 8.13
N GLN A 23 1.22 20.07 8.95
CA GLN A 23 1.38 21.49 9.26
C GLN A 23 2.77 21.79 9.82
N THR A 24 3.20 21.06 10.86
CA THR A 24 4.54 21.24 11.44
C THR A 24 5.65 20.98 10.41
N LEU A 25 5.51 19.95 9.59
CA LEU A 25 6.51 19.66 8.55
C LEU A 25 6.61 20.80 7.53
N PHE A 26 5.49 21.38 7.09
CA PHE A 26 5.51 22.53 6.20
C PHE A 26 6.10 23.78 6.87
N ASP A 27 5.75 24.04 8.14
CA ASP A 27 6.27 25.18 8.90
C ASP A 27 7.80 25.09 9.08
N GLU A 28 8.35 23.89 9.19
CA GLU A 28 9.79 23.61 9.26
C GLU A 28 10.47 23.56 7.86
N GLY A 29 9.75 23.86 6.78
CA GLY A 29 10.29 23.88 5.42
C GLY A 29 10.60 22.49 4.85
N VAL A 30 9.99 21.43 5.39
CA VAL A 30 10.19 20.06 4.92
C VAL A 30 9.43 19.84 3.62
N VAL A 31 10.14 19.42 2.58
CA VAL A 31 9.53 18.92 1.33
C VAL A 31 8.91 17.55 1.60
N ILE A 32 7.63 17.41 1.27
CA ILE A 32 6.85 16.18 1.42
C ILE A 32 6.52 15.59 0.05
N VAL A 33 6.72 14.28 -0.10
CA VAL A 33 6.18 13.48 -1.21
C VAL A 33 5.27 12.42 -0.60
N THR A 34 4.07 12.23 -1.17
CA THR A 34 3.15 11.19 -0.70
C THR A 34 2.49 10.46 -1.86
N THR A 35 2.26 9.15 -1.70
CA THR A 35 1.41 8.36 -2.60
C THR A 35 0.07 8.07 -1.90
N SER A 36 -1.00 7.87 -2.68
CA SER A 36 -2.30 7.42 -2.17
C SER A 36 -3.10 6.74 -3.27
N ASN A 37 -3.93 5.77 -2.88
CA ASN A 37 -4.93 5.15 -3.76
C ASN A 37 -6.22 5.97 -3.86
N ARG A 38 -6.31 7.11 -3.17
CA ARG A 38 -7.47 8.00 -3.17
C ARG A 38 -7.03 9.42 -3.47
N ALA A 39 -7.84 10.14 -4.24
CA ALA A 39 -7.66 11.59 -4.39
C ALA A 39 -7.79 12.27 -3.01
N PRO A 40 -7.15 13.43 -2.78
CA PRO A 40 -7.21 14.15 -1.51
C PRO A 40 -8.63 14.36 -0.98
N ASP A 41 -9.58 14.71 -1.85
CA ASP A 41 -10.98 14.95 -1.47
C ASP A 41 -11.71 13.68 -0.97
N ASP A 42 -11.25 12.52 -1.42
CA ASP A 42 -11.77 11.22 -1.04
C ASP A 42 -11.04 10.61 0.18
N LEU A 43 -10.02 11.28 0.71
CA LEU A 43 -9.41 10.91 1.98
C LEU A 43 -10.43 11.08 3.10
N TYR A 44 -10.56 10.03 3.92
CA TYR A 44 -11.51 9.97 5.05
C TYR A 44 -12.97 10.28 4.65
N LYS A 45 -13.35 9.99 3.40
CA LYS A 45 -14.72 10.15 2.91
C LYS A 45 -15.69 9.33 3.78
N HIS A 46 -16.80 9.95 4.16
CA HIS A 46 -17.81 9.38 5.09
C HIS A 46 -17.31 9.07 6.50
N GLY A 47 -16.10 9.52 6.86
CA GLY A 47 -15.59 9.40 8.22
C GLY A 47 -16.41 10.19 9.23
N LEU A 48 -16.42 9.72 10.48
CA LEU A 48 -17.07 10.42 11.58
C LEU A 48 -16.40 11.78 11.78
N ASN A 49 -17.18 12.85 11.93
CA ASN A 49 -16.66 14.21 12.09
C ASN A 49 -15.69 14.67 10.96
N ARG A 50 -15.88 14.22 9.71
CA ARG A 50 -15.07 14.60 8.53
C ARG A 50 -14.84 16.11 8.39
N GLN A 51 -15.75 16.95 8.87
CA GLN A 51 -15.57 18.41 8.90
C GLN A 51 -14.29 18.86 9.61
N LEU A 52 -13.79 18.10 10.59
CA LEU A 52 -12.53 18.35 11.28
C LEU A 52 -11.30 18.03 10.42
N PHE A 53 -11.47 17.19 9.39
CA PHE A 53 -10.41 16.79 8.47
C PHE A 53 -10.36 17.65 7.21
N LEU A 54 -11.46 18.34 6.86
CA LEU A 54 -11.50 19.28 5.74
C LEU A 54 -10.34 20.30 5.73
N PRO A 55 -9.91 20.90 6.86
CA PRO A 55 -8.78 21.82 6.85
C PRO A 55 -7.47 21.18 6.38
N PHE A 56 -7.27 19.88 6.64
CA PHE A 56 -6.11 19.17 6.14
C PHE A 56 -6.19 18.91 4.63
N ILE A 57 -7.38 18.62 4.10
CA ILE A 57 -7.59 18.50 2.65
C ILE A 57 -7.27 19.84 1.96
N GLU A 58 -7.73 20.96 2.52
CA GLU A 58 -7.38 22.30 2.01
C GLU A 58 -5.87 22.56 2.06
N LEU A 59 -5.20 22.15 3.15
CA LEU A 59 -3.75 22.28 3.28
C LEU A 59 -2.99 21.49 2.20
N ILE A 60 -3.46 20.28 1.84
CA ILE A 60 -2.90 19.51 0.73
C ILE A 60 -3.02 20.31 -0.58
N HIS A 61 -4.20 20.84 -0.89
CA HIS A 61 -4.41 21.63 -2.12
C HIS A 61 -3.60 22.93 -2.15
N GLU A 62 -3.37 23.55 -0.98
CA GLU A 62 -2.57 24.78 -0.89
C GLU A 62 -1.07 24.53 -1.03
N LYS A 63 -0.55 23.48 -0.37
CA LYS A 63 0.90 23.28 -0.19
C LYS A 63 1.50 22.19 -1.09
N MET A 64 0.68 21.37 -1.72
CA MET A 64 1.13 20.21 -2.49
C MET A 64 0.65 20.26 -3.93
N GLN A 65 1.47 19.72 -4.83
CA GLN A 65 1.05 19.44 -6.19
C GLN A 65 0.41 18.05 -6.24
N VAL A 66 -0.88 17.98 -6.56
CA VAL A 66 -1.61 16.72 -6.74
C VAL A 66 -1.36 16.20 -8.16
N ILE A 67 -0.79 15.01 -8.27
CA ILE A 67 -0.53 14.35 -9.55
C ILE A 67 -1.32 13.04 -9.59
N GLU A 68 -2.26 12.95 -10.52
CA GLU A 68 -2.98 11.72 -10.78
C GLU A 68 -2.15 10.79 -11.67
N LEU A 69 -1.87 9.59 -11.17
CA LEU A 69 -1.14 8.56 -11.93
C LEU A 69 -2.14 7.67 -12.67
N LEU A 70 -2.55 8.08 -13.86
CA LEU A 70 -3.31 7.25 -14.79
C LEU A 70 -2.35 6.44 -15.67
N GLY A 71 -2.33 5.13 -15.48
CA GLY A 71 -1.57 4.20 -16.32
C GLY A 71 -2.50 3.22 -17.03
N PRO A 72 -2.42 3.05 -18.37
CA PRO A 72 -3.15 1.98 -19.06
C PRO A 72 -2.62 0.59 -18.67
N THR A 73 -1.38 0.55 -18.20
CA THR A 73 -0.67 -0.66 -17.80
C THR A 73 -0.74 -0.80 -16.29
N ASP A 74 -1.50 -1.79 -15.82
CA ASP A 74 -1.31 -2.27 -14.46
C ASP A 74 0.03 -3.03 -14.41
N HIS A 75 1.06 -2.41 -13.87
CA HIS A 75 2.37 -3.04 -13.73
C HIS A 75 2.36 -4.28 -12.82
N ARG A 76 1.27 -4.53 -12.06
CA ARG A 76 1.05 -5.79 -11.34
C ARG A 76 0.64 -6.93 -12.28
N GLN A 77 -0.04 -6.61 -13.38
CA GLN A 77 -0.61 -7.60 -14.32
C GLN A 77 0.43 -8.25 -15.25
N GLY A 78 1.63 -7.69 -15.36
CA GLY A 78 2.67 -8.18 -16.29
C GLY A 78 3.23 -9.57 -15.99
N ARG A 79 2.87 -10.22 -14.87
CA ARG A 79 3.39 -11.56 -14.50
C ARG A 79 2.38 -12.71 -14.63
N LEU A 80 1.07 -12.47 -14.51
CA LEU A 80 0.06 -13.54 -14.36
C LEU A 80 -1.29 -13.19 -15.02
N THR A 81 -1.29 -12.42 -16.11
CA THR A 81 -2.54 -12.04 -16.77
C THR A 81 -3.22 -13.25 -17.41
N GLY A 82 -4.40 -13.62 -16.91
CA GLY A 82 -5.26 -14.68 -17.47
C GLY A 82 -5.17 -16.05 -16.81
N GLY A 83 -4.34 -16.22 -15.78
CA GLY A 83 -4.25 -17.47 -15.00
C GLY A 83 -5.41 -17.67 -14.02
N GLN A 84 -5.66 -18.91 -13.61
CA GLN A 84 -6.59 -19.22 -12.52
C GLN A 84 -6.08 -18.60 -11.21
N VAL A 85 -6.87 -17.72 -10.62
CA VAL A 85 -6.53 -17.03 -9.35
C VAL A 85 -7.21 -17.64 -8.12
N TRP A 86 -8.16 -18.56 -8.34
CA TRP A 86 -8.92 -19.20 -7.28
C TRP A 86 -8.95 -20.72 -7.47
N PHE A 87 -8.43 -21.45 -6.49
CA PHE A 87 -8.35 -22.91 -6.51
C PHE A 87 -9.32 -23.49 -5.48
N HIS A 88 -10.29 -24.28 -5.94
CA HIS A 88 -11.26 -24.94 -5.09
C HIS A 88 -11.79 -26.21 -5.78
N PRO A 89 -12.02 -27.31 -5.03
CA PRO A 89 -11.71 -27.49 -3.61
C PRO A 89 -10.21 -27.59 -3.33
N ALA A 90 -9.80 -27.58 -2.07
CA ALA A 90 -8.41 -27.75 -1.65
C ALA A 90 -7.96 -29.22 -1.80
N ASP A 91 -8.05 -29.74 -3.03
CA ASP A 91 -7.74 -31.12 -3.38
C ASP A 91 -6.36 -31.24 -4.05
N ALA A 92 -5.99 -32.45 -4.45
CA ALA A 92 -4.71 -32.72 -5.10
C ALA A 92 -4.53 -31.97 -6.43
N GLN A 93 -5.63 -31.66 -7.14
CA GLN A 93 -5.57 -30.93 -8.39
C GLN A 93 -5.25 -29.45 -8.16
N ALA A 94 -5.89 -28.85 -7.15
CA ALA A 94 -5.59 -27.48 -6.71
C ALA A 94 -4.13 -27.35 -6.25
N HIS A 95 -3.63 -28.29 -5.46
CA HIS A 95 -2.22 -28.29 -5.02
C HIS A 95 -1.26 -28.37 -6.23
N ALA A 96 -1.45 -29.31 -7.14
CA ALA A 96 -0.59 -29.45 -8.32
C ALA A 96 -0.60 -28.20 -9.21
N ALA A 97 -1.74 -27.54 -9.36
CA ALA A 97 -1.84 -26.30 -10.12
C ALA A 97 -1.11 -25.13 -9.44
N MET A 98 -1.20 -25.02 -8.10
CA MET A 98 -0.45 -24.03 -7.33
C MET A 98 1.06 -24.29 -7.38
N ASP A 99 1.50 -25.55 -7.27
CA ASP A 99 2.91 -25.93 -7.37
C ASP A 99 3.50 -25.57 -8.74
N ALA A 100 2.73 -25.75 -9.82
CA ALA A 100 3.15 -25.37 -11.15
C ALA A 100 3.35 -23.84 -11.29
N ILE A 101 2.43 -23.04 -10.73
CA ILE A 101 2.57 -21.58 -10.71
C ILE A 101 3.77 -21.16 -9.87
N TRP A 102 3.96 -21.80 -8.71
CA TRP A 102 5.10 -21.54 -7.83
C TRP A 102 6.43 -21.80 -8.55
N ALA A 103 6.55 -22.96 -9.20
CA ALA A 103 7.75 -23.32 -9.97
C ALA A 103 8.04 -22.34 -11.10
N ASP A 104 7.02 -21.86 -11.81
CA ASP A 104 7.17 -20.83 -12.85
C ASP A 104 7.68 -19.50 -12.25
N LEU A 105 7.07 -19.05 -11.15
CA LEU A 105 7.45 -17.81 -10.47
C LEU A 105 8.86 -17.83 -9.89
N THR A 106 9.34 -18.98 -9.41
CA THR A 106 10.70 -19.14 -8.88
C THR A 106 11.72 -19.48 -9.96
N GLY A 107 11.29 -19.70 -11.21
CA GLY A 107 12.16 -20.20 -12.28
C GLY A 107 12.72 -21.59 -11.99
N GLY A 108 12.01 -22.40 -11.20
CA GLY A 108 12.43 -23.73 -10.75
C GLY A 108 13.53 -23.72 -9.70
N ALA A 109 13.80 -22.59 -9.03
CA ALA A 109 14.76 -22.54 -7.93
C ALA A 109 14.31 -23.45 -6.79
N GLU A 110 15.25 -24.25 -6.24
CA GLU A 110 14.98 -25.05 -5.05
C GLU A 110 14.76 -24.12 -3.85
N ALA A 111 13.67 -24.37 -3.11
CA ALA A 111 13.43 -23.71 -1.84
C ALA A 111 14.52 -24.14 -0.85
N ALA A 112 15.28 -23.18 -0.35
CA ALA A 112 16.27 -23.40 0.70
C ALA A 112 15.76 -22.77 2.00
N PRO A 113 15.89 -23.46 3.15
CA PRO A 113 15.51 -22.88 4.42
C PRO A 113 16.25 -21.57 4.65
N GLN A 114 15.50 -20.52 4.97
CA GLN A 114 16.08 -19.22 5.25
C GLN A 114 15.73 -18.77 6.66
N VAL A 115 16.74 -18.42 7.43
CA VAL A 115 16.57 -17.83 8.74
C VAL A 115 16.52 -16.31 8.60
N ILE A 116 15.39 -15.71 8.95
CA ILE A 116 15.21 -14.26 8.96
C ILE A 116 15.03 -13.73 10.39
N GLU A 117 15.55 -12.54 10.66
CA GLU A 117 15.24 -11.82 11.89
C GLU A 117 14.02 -10.92 11.70
N VAL A 118 13.01 -11.12 12.54
CA VAL A 118 11.80 -10.30 12.56
C VAL A 118 11.60 -9.75 13.96
N LYS A 119 11.82 -8.44 14.13
CA LYS A 119 11.66 -7.73 15.42
C LYS A 119 12.44 -8.40 16.57
N GLY A 120 13.68 -8.85 16.30
CA GLY A 120 14.56 -9.51 17.27
C GLY A 120 14.21 -10.97 17.55
N ARG A 121 13.39 -11.61 16.71
CA ARG A 121 13.11 -13.05 16.76
C ARG A 121 13.67 -13.72 15.51
N THR A 122 14.31 -14.87 15.72
CA THR A 122 14.74 -15.77 14.65
C THR A 122 13.53 -16.56 14.15
N VAL A 123 13.23 -16.44 12.85
CA VAL A 123 12.18 -17.21 12.17
C VAL A 123 12.82 -18.04 11.07
N GLU A 124 12.63 -19.35 11.11
CA GLU A 124 13.03 -20.26 10.05
C GLU A 124 11.88 -20.36 9.03
N LEU A 125 12.17 -19.98 7.79
CA LEU A 125 11.30 -20.22 6.64
C LEU A 125 11.74 -21.56 6.03
N ALA A 126 10.92 -22.58 6.18
CA ALA A 126 11.15 -23.92 5.61
C ALA A 126 10.36 -24.11 4.31
#